data_AF-A0AAD6G3S8-F1
#
_entry.id   AF-A0AAD6G3S8-F1
#
_cell.length_a   1.000
_cell.length_b   1.000
_cell.length_c   1.000
_cell.angle_alpha   90.00
_cell.angle_beta   90.00
_cell.angle_gamma   90.00
#
_symmetry.space_group_name_H-M   'P 1'
#
loop_
_entity.id
_entity.type
_entity.pdbx_description
1 polymer ?
#
loop_
_entity_poly.entity_id
_entity_poly.type
_entity_poly.pdbx_seq_one_letter_code
_entity_poly.pdbx_strand_id
1 'polypeptide(L)' 'MWIRKNPQKAKDVFLATKFGLSIDGGPITISSSPEYIKTACQKSLDRLGVDVINLYYCHRVDGQTPIEETVRAMVELKK' A
#
# COMPACT_ATOMS: atom_id res chain seq x y z
N MET A 1 -8.32 0.48 15.31
CA MET A 1 -7.48 -0.65 14.90
C MET A 1 -6.60 -1.13 16.05
N TRP A 2 -6.20 -2.41 16.08
CA TRP A 2 -5.41 -2.98 17.18
C TRP A 2 -4.05 -2.28 17.35
N ILE A 3 -3.36 -1.97 16.24
CA ILE A 3 -2.05 -1.29 16.24
C ILE A 3 -2.12 0.06 16.97
N ARG A 4 -3.07 0.95 16.60
CA ARG A 4 -3.33 2.23 17.29
C ARG A 4 -3.58 2.08 18.80
N LYS A 5 -4.27 1.01 19.21
CA LYS A 5 -4.60 0.77 20.61
C LYS A 5 -3.44 0.17 21.42
N ASN A 6 -2.38 -0.31 20.75
CA ASN A 6 -1.27 -1.03 21.37
C ASN A 6 0.10 -0.52 20.84
N PRO A 7 0.43 0.78 20.96
CA PRO A 7 1.60 1.37 20.31
C PRO A 7 2.93 0.79 20.78
N GLN A 8 3.03 0.28 22.01
CA GLN A 8 4.26 -0.37 22.49
C GLN A 8 4.47 -1.74 21.85
N LYS A 9 3.42 -2.56 21.76
CA LYS A 9 3.49 -3.88 21.09
C LYS A 9 3.61 -3.78 19.58
N ALA A 10 3.10 -2.68 19.00
CA ALA A 10 3.19 -2.43 17.56
C ALA A 10 4.63 -2.36 17.04
N LYS A 11 5.59 -1.98 17.89
CA LYS A 11 7.02 -1.91 17.54
C LYS A 11 7.62 -3.29 17.21
N ASP A 12 7.06 -4.35 17.77
CA ASP A 12 7.52 -5.73 17.58
C ASP A 12 6.78 -6.44 16.42
N VAL A 13 5.87 -5.73 15.74
CA VAL A 13 5.07 -6.29 14.65
C VAL A 13 5.71 -5.97 13.30
N PHE A 14 5.84 -6.99 12.46
CA PHE A 14 6.15 -6.82 11.05
C PHE A 14 4.86 -6.59 10.26
N LEU A 15 4.59 -5.34 9.89
CA LEU A 15 3.38 -4.94 9.19
C LEU A 15 3.56 -5.05 7.66
N ALA A 16 2.81 -5.98 7.06
CA ALA A 16 2.69 -6.09 5.62
C ALA A 16 1.32 -5.59 5.14
N THR A 17 1.31 -4.82 4.05
CA THR A 17 0.08 -4.51 3.31
C THR A 17 0.38 -4.41 1.82
N LYS A 18 -0.67 -4.25 1.03
CA LYS A 18 -0.62 -4.39 -0.42
C LYS A 18 -1.54 -3.41 -1.13
N PHE A 19 -1.19 -3.10 -2.38
CA PHE A 19 -2.03 -2.36 -3.33
C PHE A 19 -2.38 -3.23 -4.53
N GLY A 20 -3.18 -2.71 -5.45
CA GLY A 20 -3.48 -3.37 -6.72
C GLY A 20 -4.96 -3.59 -6.95
N LEU A 21 -5.81 -3.42 -5.94
CA LEU A 21 -7.27 -3.51 -6.06
C LEU A 21 -7.90 -2.18 -5.65
N SER A 22 -8.49 -1.45 -6.58
CA SER A 22 -9.32 -0.28 -6.25
C SER A 22 -10.75 -0.73 -5.98
N ILE A 23 -11.28 -0.29 -4.84
CA ILE A 23 -12.61 -0.63 -4.36
C ILE A 23 -13.27 0.68 -3.94
N ASP A 24 -13.72 1.47 -4.92
CA ASP A 24 -14.35 2.78 -4.70
C ASP A 24 -15.87 2.69 -4.91
N GLY A 25 -16.53 1.75 -4.23
CA GLY A 25 -18.00 1.58 -4.25
C GLY A 25 -18.59 0.99 -5.54
N GLY A 26 -17.75 0.74 -6.55
CA GLY A 26 -18.12 0.05 -7.79
C GLY A 26 -17.44 -1.33 -7.93
N PRO A 27 -17.40 -1.89 -9.15
CA PRO A 27 -16.63 -3.10 -9.44
C PRO A 27 -15.18 -2.96 -8.99
N ILE A 28 -14.60 -4.06 -8.51
CA ILE A 28 -13.18 -4.09 -8.18
C ILE A 28 -12.37 -3.90 -9.47
N THR A 29 -11.53 -2.88 -9.51
CA THR A 29 -10.58 -2.66 -10.60
C THR A 29 -9.17 -2.99 -10.15
N ILE A 30 -8.30 -3.32 -11.11
CA ILE A 30 -6.89 -3.58 -10.86
C ILE A 30 -6.08 -2.38 -11.37
N SER A 31 -5.18 -1.85 -10.54
CA SER A 31 -4.28 -0.78 -10.96
C SER A 31 -2.92 -0.90 -10.28
N SER A 32 -1.88 -0.83 -11.10
CA SER A 32 -0.49 -0.75 -10.70
C SER A 32 0.19 0.54 -11.20
N SER A 33 -0.60 1.58 -11.48
CA SER A 33 -0.07 2.89 -11.91
C SER A 33 0.67 3.62 -10.79
N PRO A 34 1.69 4.44 -11.10
CA PRO A 34 2.43 5.23 -10.11
C PRO A 34 1.55 6.09 -9.20
N GLU A 35 0.52 6.75 -9.75
CA GLU A 35 -0.40 7.64 -9.02
C GLU A 35 -1.25 6.85 -8.03
N TYR A 36 -1.76 5.70 -8.48
CA TYR A 36 -2.57 4.83 -7.64
C TYR A 36 -1.77 4.22 -6.50
N ILE A 37 -0.52 3.80 -6.76
CA ILE A 37 0.39 3.25 -5.74
C ILE A 37 0.57 4.24 -4.58
N LYS A 38 0.88 5.52 -4.90
CA LYS A 38 1.07 6.57 -3.88
C LYS A 38 -0.21 6.82 -3.09
N THR A 39 -1.34 6.92 -3.78
CA THR A 39 -2.66 7.14 -3.16
C THR A 39 -3.06 5.96 -2.25
N ALA A 40 -2.86 4.73 -2.71
CA ALA A 40 -3.18 3.52 -1.95
C ALA A 40 -2.27 3.35 -0.73
N CYS A 41 -1.00 3.75 -0.82
CA CYS A 41 -0.08 3.77 0.30
C CYS A 41 -0.57 4.75 1.39
N GLN A 42 -0.87 5.99 1.01
CA GLN A 42 -1.38 7.01 1.94
C GLN A 42 -2.68 6.54 2.62
N LYS A 43 -3.66 6.06 1.82
CA LYS A 43 -4.92 5.49 2.36
C LYS A 43 -4.66 4.34 3.34
N SER A 44 -3.61 3.55 3.14
CA SER A 44 -3.26 2.45 4.04
C SER A 44 -2.66 2.96 5.35
N LEU A 45 -1.69 3.87 5.28
CA LEU A 45 -1.10 4.54 6.46
C LEU A 45 -2.20 5.20 7.31
N ASP A 46 -3.11 5.95 6.69
CA ASP A 46 -4.20 6.65 7.38
C ASP A 46 -5.19 5.68 8.03
N ARG A 47 -5.56 4.59 7.36
CA ARG A 47 -6.50 3.60 7.91
C ARG A 47 -5.86 2.80 9.05
N LEU A 48 -4.60 2.44 8.90
CA LEU A 48 -3.83 1.67 9.89
C LEU A 48 -3.43 2.55 11.09
N GLY A 49 -3.22 3.84 10.86
CA GLY A 49 -2.73 4.79 11.84
C GLY A 49 -1.28 4.55 12.20
N VAL A 50 -0.45 4.36 11.18
CA VAL A 50 0.98 4.11 11.31
C VAL A 50 1.72 4.99 10.32
N ASP A 51 2.96 5.31 10.65
CA ASP A 51 3.83 6.09 9.76
C ASP A 51 4.68 5.20 8.86
N VAL A 52 4.84 3.92 9.22
CA VAL A 52 5.72 2.97 8.54
C VAL A 52 4.98 1.66 8.25
N ILE A 53 5.21 1.14 7.05
CA ILE A 53 4.83 -0.21 6.61
C ILE A 53 6.13 -0.97 6.34
N ASN A 54 6.33 -2.14 6.95
CA ASN A 54 7.57 -2.91 6.78
C ASN A 54 7.65 -3.58 5.41
N LEU A 55 6.52 -4.06 4.90
CA LEU A 55 6.42 -4.66 3.56
C LEU A 55 5.21 -4.10 2.82
N TYR A 56 5.48 -3.38 1.73
CA TYR A 56 4.47 -2.90 0.81
C TYR A 56 4.67 -3.58 -0.55
N TYR A 57 3.66 -4.33 -1.02
CA TYR A 57 3.78 -5.15 -2.24
C TYR A 57 2.58 -5.00 -3.18
N CYS A 58 2.82 -5.26 -4.46
CA CYS A 58 1.78 -5.31 -5.48
C CYS A 58 0.99 -6.63 -5.36
N HIS A 59 -0.33 -6.56 -5.19
CA HIS A 59 -1.20 -7.73 -5.08
C HIS A 59 -1.47 -8.39 -6.43
N ARG A 60 -1.66 -7.55 -7.45
CA ARG A 60 -1.97 -7.89 -8.85
C ARG A 60 -1.43 -6.78 -9.74
N VAL A 61 -0.70 -7.17 -10.78
CA VAL A 61 -0.33 -6.27 -11.87
C VAL A 61 -1.55 -6.07 -12.78
N ASP A 62 -1.75 -4.86 -13.27
CA ASP A 62 -2.88 -4.54 -14.15
C ASP A 62 -2.68 -4.96 -15.61
N GLY A 63 -1.44 -5.29 -16.00
CA GLY A 63 -1.09 -5.70 -17.35
C GLY A 63 -1.02 -4.55 -18.37
N GLN A 64 -1.24 -3.31 -17.94
CA GLN A 64 -1.20 -2.11 -18.78
C GLN A 64 -0.08 -1.14 -18.37
N THR A 65 0.31 -1.12 -17.10
CA THR A 65 1.46 -0.34 -16.63
C THR A 65 2.75 -1.15 -16.82
N PRO A 66 3.78 -0.60 -17.49
CA PRO A 66 5.11 -1.21 -17.53
C PRO A 66 5.63 -1.49 -16.11
N ILE A 67 6.14 -2.69 -15.87
CA ILE A 67 6.51 -3.12 -14.52
C ILE A 67 7.58 -2.23 -13.88
N GLU A 68 8.45 -1.64 -14.70
CA GLU A 68 9.48 -0.70 -14.28
C GLU A 68 8.90 0.58 -13.67
N GLU A 69 7.76 1.06 -14.16
CA GLU A 69 7.08 2.24 -13.62
C GLU A 69 6.45 1.92 -12.25
N THR A 70 5.79 0.77 -12.13
CA THR A 70 5.26 0.25 -10.86
C THR A 70 6.38 0.15 -9.81
N VAL A 71 7.49 -0.50 -10.16
CA VAL A 71 8.61 -0.69 -9.24
C VAL A 71 9.28 0.64 -8.88
N ARG A 72 9.44 1.56 -9.85
CA ARG A 72 9.98 2.90 -9.59
C ARG A 72 9.13 3.65 -8.57
N ALA A 73 7.81 3.65 -8.73
CA ALA A 73 6.90 4.29 -7.78
C ALA A 73 6.98 3.64 -6.38
N MET A 74 7.15 2.32 -6.30
CA MET A 74 7.37 1.62 -5.02
C MET A 74 8.70 2.02 -4.36
N VAL A 75 9.75 2.24 -5.15
CA VAL A 75 11.06 2.71 -4.64
C VAL A 75 10.96 4.12 -4.09
N GLU A 76 10.23 5.03 -4.76
CA GLU A 76 10.01 6.41 -4.28
C GLU A 76 9.29 6.48 -2.92
N LEU A 77 8.56 5.43 -2.53
CA LEU A 77 7.91 5.35 -1.22
C LEU A 77 8.87 4.94 -0.09
N LYS A 78 10.05 4.41 -0.42
CA LYS A 78 11.07 4.10 0.59
C LYS A 78 11.68 5.43 1.05
N LYS A 79 11.39 5.83 2.28
CA LYS A 79 11.99 6.98 2.96
C LYS A 79 12.84 6.51 4.12
#